data_AF-A0AA88J7X7-F1
#
_entry.id   AF-A0AA88J7X7-F1
#
_cell.length_a   1.000
_cell.length_b   1.000
_cell.length_c   1.000
_cell.angle_alpha   90.00
_cell.angle_beta   90.00
_cell.angle_gamma   90.00
#
_symmetry.space_group_name_H-M   'P 1'
#
loop_
_entity.id
_entity.type
_entity.pdbx_description
1 polymer ?
#
loop_
_entity_poly.entity_id
_entity_poly.type
_entity_poly.pdbx_seq_one_letter_code
_entity_poly.pdbx_strand_id
1 'polypeptide(L)'
;MGFISVEAVICDSDGIILDFQAKKIHGSFSPFMAECLGLREGLLFAKDCGICIQIAEFHSSGLALLYAVKLIEWLIVLLLLCLF
;
A
#
# COMPACT_ATOMS: atom_id res chain seq x y z
N MET A 1 -20.14 -0.90 14.57
CA MET A 1 -18.94 -0.14 14.18
C MET A 1 -18.34 -0.82 12.95
N GLY A 2 -18.02 -0.07 11.90
CA GLY A 2 -17.41 -0.62 10.69
C GLY A 2 -15.91 -0.89 10.86
N PHE A 3 -15.36 -1.71 9.98
CA PHE A 3 -13.92 -1.90 9.81
C PHE A 3 -13.61 -2.22 8.35
N ILE A 4 -12.36 -2.00 7.96
CA ILE A 4 -11.79 -2.53 6.71
C ILE A 4 -10.69 -3.53 7.05
N SER A 5 -10.56 -4.55 6.20
CA SER A 5 -9.40 -5.47 6.23
C SER A 5 -8.43 -5.02 5.17
N VAL A 6 -7.17 -4.87 5.54
CA VAL A 6 -6.07 -4.54 4.64
C VAL A 6 -5.10 -5.70 4.66
N GLU A 7 -4.72 -6.15 3.47
CA GLU A 7 -3.80 -7.27 3.27
C GLU A 7 -2.71 -6.81 2.32
N ALA A 8 -1.46 -7.13 2.65
CA ALA A 8 -0.29 -6.81 1.86
C ALA A 8 0.59 -8.07 1.75
N VAL A 9 1.09 -8.30 0.54
CA VAL A 9 1.99 -9.41 0.22
C VAL A 9 3.23 -8.81 -0.42
N ILE A 10 4.40 -9.23 0.03
CA ILE A 10 5.67 -8.89 -0.62
C ILE A 10 6.15 -10.15 -1.31
N CYS A 11 6.40 -10.06 -2.61
CA CYS A 11 6.95 -11.14 -3.41
C CYS A 11 8.29 -10.72 -4.02
N ASP A 12 9.14 -11.69 -4.32
CA ASP A 12 10.30 -11.48 -5.19
C ASP A 12 9.91 -11.43 -6.67
N SER A 13 10.91 -11.29 -7.54
CA SER A 13 10.74 -11.23 -8.99
C SER A 13 10.19 -12.52 -9.62
N ASP A 14 10.35 -13.66 -8.96
CA ASP A 14 9.83 -14.95 -9.40
C ASP A 14 8.41 -15.21 -8.88
N GLY A 15 7.83 -14.23 -8.17
CA GLY A 15 6.51 -14.32 -7.56
C GLY A 15 6.49 -15.14 -6.26
N ILE A 16 7.66 -15.46 -5.69
CA ILE A 16 7.73 -16.15 -4.41
C ILE A 16 7.40 -15.17 -3.29
N ILE A 17 6.46 -15.55 -2.43
CA ILE A 17 6.06 -14.74 -1.28
C ILE A 17 7.23 -14.70 -0.28
N LEU A 18 7.72 -13.50 0.00
CA LEU A 18 8.74 -13.23 1.00
C LEU A 18 8.12 -12.95 2.36
N ASP A 19 7.01 -12.19 2.38
CA ASP A 19 6.33 -11.81 3.62
C ASP A 19 4.85 -11.45 3.38
N PHE A 20 4.06 -11.48 4.45
CA PHE A 20 2.62 -11.23 4.44
C PHE A 20 2.17 -10.46 5.69
N GLN A 21 1.31 -9.46 5.49
CA GLN A 21 0.65 -8.74 6.57
C GLN A 21 -0.86 -8.65 6.33
N ALA A 22 -1.63 -8.90 7.38
CA ALA A 22 -3.05 -8.59 7.45
C ALA A 22 -3.35 -7.69 8.65
N LYS A 23 -4.11 -6.63 8.44
CA LYS A 23 -4.45 -5.64 9.46
C LYS A 23 -5.91 -5.22 9.36
N LYS A 24 -6.56 -5.08 10.51
CA LYS A 24 -7.92 -4.51 10.58
C LYS A 24 -7.83 -3.06 11.03
N ILE A 25 -8.45 -2.18 10.27
CA ILE A 25 -8.55 -0.75 10.61
C ILE A 25 -10.00 -0.46 10.95
N HIS A 26 -10.23 -0.08 12.21
CA HIS A 26 -11.55 0.30 12.68
C HIS A 26 -11.94 1.68 12.15
N GLY A 27 -13.16 1.79 11.64
CA GLY A 27 -13.67 3.03 11.08
C GLY A 27 -14.70 2.78 9.98
N SER A 28 -15.33 3.87 9.53
CA SER A 28 -16.18 3.86 8.34
C SER A 28 -15.45 4.63 7.26
N PHE A 29 -15.08 3.92 6.20
CA PHE A 29 -14.33 4.47 5.09
C PHE A 29 -15.12 4.31 3.81
N SER A 30 -15.00 5.27 2.88
CA SER A 30 -15.44 5.05 1.52
C SER A 30 -14.56 3.98 0.87
N PRO A 31 -15.03 3.28 -0.17
CA PRO A 31 -14.21 2.31 -0.90
C PRO A 31 -12.87 2.89 -1.35
N PHE A 32 -12.87 4.11 -1.91
CA PHE A 32 -11.65 4.82 -2.31
C PHE A 32 -10.67 5.04 -1.14
N MET A 33 -11.16 5.48 0.03
CA MET A 33 -10.29 5.66 1.20
C MET A 33 -9.74 4.33 1.71
N ALA A 34 -10.53 3.26 1.66
CA ALA A 34 -10.09 1.93 2.07
C ALA A 34 -8.95 1.42 1.18
N GLU A 35 -9.04 1.65 -0.13
CA GLU A 35 -7.99 1.29 -1.08
C GLU A 35 -6.70 2.12 -0.89
N CYS A 36 -6.81 3.44 -0.66
CA CYS A 36 -5.66 4.28 -0.33
C CYS A 36 -4.98 3.85 0.98
N LEU A 37 -5.77 3.49 2.00
CA LEU A 37 -5.24 2.93 3.25
C LEU A 37 -4.55 1.59 3.00
N GLY A 38 -5.10 0.75 2.13
CA GLY A 38 -4.48 -0.50 1.69
C GLY A 38 -3.07 -0.29 1.17
N LEU A 39 -2.92 0.63 0.21
CA LEU A 39 -1.62 0.98 -0.37
C LEU A 39 -0.65 1.53 0.68
N ARG A 40 -1.10 2.47 1.51
CA ARG A 40 -0.26 3.08 2.55
C ARG A 40 0.28 2.03 3.52
N GLU A 41 -0.57 1.12 4.00
CA GLU A 41 -0.13 0.07 4.94
C GLU A 41 0.80 -0.94 4.27
N GLY A 42 0.56 -1.31 3.00
CA GLY A 42 1.48 -2.19 2.26
C GLY A 42 2.88 -1.60 2.08
N LEU A 43 2.97 -0.29 1.83
CA LEU A 43 4.27 0.40 1.71
C LEU A 43 4.97 0.56 3.05
N LEU A 44 4.22 0.87 4.11
CA LEU A 44 4.77 0.90 5.47
C LEU A 44 5.29 -0.47 5.88
N PHE A 45 4.54 -1.53 5.58
CA PHE A 45 4.96 -2.90 5.81
C PHE A 45 6.29 -3.23 5.11
N ALA A 46 6.42 -2.90 3.83
CA ALA A 46 7.67 -3.11 3.10
C ALA A 46 8.85 -2.33 3.68
N LYS A 47 8.61 -1.08 4.09
CA LYS A 47 9.61 -0.26 4.79
C LYS A 47 10.03 -0.91 6.10
N ASP A 48 9.08 -1.41 6.89
CA ASP A 48 9.35 -2.04 8.18
C ASP A 48 10.13 -3.37 8.01
N CYS A 49 9.92 -4.09 6.90
CA CYS A 49 10.72 -5.25 6.52
C CYS A 49 12.10 -4.89 5.94
N GLY A 50 12.40 -3.61 5.72
CA GLY A 50 13.64 -3.14 5.10
C GLY A 50 13.75 -3.49 3.60
N ILE A 51 12.62 -3.72 2.92
CA ILE A 51 12.57 -4.14 1.53
C ILE A 51 12.27 -2.93 0.64
N CYS A 52 13.10 -2.72 -0.39
CA CYS A 52 12.85 -1.74 -1.42
C CYS A 52 11.87 -2.30 -2.45
N ILE A 53 10.69 -1.70 -2.56
CA ILE A 53 9.64 -2.13 -3.50
C ILE A 53 9.86 -1.44 -4.85
N GLN A 54 9.90 -2.24 -5.92
CA GLN A 54 9.95 -1.72 -7.30
C GLN A 54 8.58 -1.61 -7.94
N ILE A 55 7.67 -2.53 -7.60
CA ILE A 55 6.33 -2.62 -8.17
C ILE A 55 5.36 -2.84 -7.02
N ALA A 56 4.31 -2.04 -6.98
CA ALA A 56 3.18 -2.24 -6.08
C ALA A 56 1.95 -2.54 -6.94
N GLU A 57 1.36 -3.73 -6.73
CA GLU A 57 0.16 -4.15 -7.42
C GLU A 57 -1.06 -4.00 -6.50
N PHE A 58 -2.16 -3.49 -7.05
CA PHE A 58 -3.41 -3.33 -6.31
C PHE A 58 -4.57 -3.66 -7.24
N HIS A 59 -5.48 -4.50 -6.75
CA HIS A 59 -6.72 -4.81 -7.43
C HIS A 59 -7.77 -3.74 -7.08
N SER A 60 -7.72 -2.60 -7.77
CA SER A 60 -8.79 -1.60 -7.70
C SER A 60 -9.50 -1.50 -9.05
N SER A 61 -10.83 -1.50 -9.05
CA SER A 61 -11.64 -1.27 -10.25
C SER A 61 -11.74 0.22 -10.62
N GLY A 62 -11.22 1.13 -9.78
CA GLY A 62 -11.31 2.57 -9.97
C GLY A 62 -10.08 3.18 -10.63
N LEU A 63 -10.25 3.78 -11.81
CA LEU A 63 -9.23 4.62 -12.50
C LEU A 63 -8.59 5.67 -11.57
N ALA A 64 -9.31 6.15 -10.55
CA ALA A 64 -8.84 7.16 -9.59
C ALA A 64 -7.60 6.74 -8.80
N LEU A 65 -7.42 5.45 -8.48
CA LEU A 65 -6.22 4.97 -7.80
C LEU A 65 -5.00 4.93 -8.69
N LEU A 66 -5.15 4.66 -9.98
CA LEU A 66 -4.03 4.69 -10.92
C LEU A 66 -3.40 6.09 -11.00
N TYR A 67 -4.23 7.13 -10.97
CA TYR A 67 -3.77 8.52 -10.90
C TYR A 67 -3.22 8.88 -9.52
N ALA A 68 -3.85 8.41 -8.44
CA ALA A 68 -3.38 8.65 -7.08
C ALA A 68 -2.02 7.96 -6.83
N VAL A 69 -1.81 6.74 -7.31
CA VAL A 69 -0.55 5.97 -7.25
C VAL A 69 0.56 6.70 -7.98
N LYS A 70 0.30 7.22 -9.19
CA LYS A 70 1.28 8.05 -9.91
C LYS A 70 1.64 9.31 -9.12
N LEU A 71 0.68 9.96 -8.47
CA LEU A 71 0.96 11.11 -7.58
C LEU A 71 1.67 10.70 -6.28
N ILE A 72 1.34 9.52 -5.75
CA ILE A 72 1.84 8.94 -4.51
C ILE A 72 3.26 8.41 -4.69
N GLU A 73 3.69 7.93 -5.86
CA GLU A 73 5.10 7.65 -6.16
C GLU A 73 5.95 8.91 -5.94
N TRP A 74 5.53 10.05 -6.49
CA TRP A 74 6.24 11.32 -6.29
C TRP A 74 6.19 11.80 -4.83
N LEU A 75 5.06 11.61 -4.14
CA LEU A 75 4.90 11.99 -2.74
C LEU A 75 5.61 11.04 -1.76
N ILE A 76 5.72 9.75 -2.05
CA ILE A 76 6.49 8.76 -1.28
C ILE A 76 7.96 9.00 -1.50
N VAL A 77 8.41 9.26 -2.73
CA VAL A 77 9.78 9.67 -3.01
C VAL A 77 10.09 10.98 -2.27
N LEU A 78 9.18 11.97 -2.26
CA LEU A 78 9.33 13.18 -1.46
C LEU A 78 9.32 12.91 0.05
N LEU A 79 8.43 12.07 0.57
CA LEU A 79 8.33 11.76 2.00
C LEU A 79 9.52 10.92 2.48
N LEU A 80 10.07 10.05 1.64
CA LEU A 80 11.32 9.34 1.91
C LEU A 80 12.52 10.28 1.84
N LEU A 81 12.55 11.25 0.91
CA LEU A 81 13.60 12.27 0.81
C LEU A 81 13.53 13.33 1.94
N CYS A 82 12.35 13.64 2.46
CA CYS A 82 12.17 14.58 3.58
C CYS A 82 12.35 13.94 4.97
N LEU A 83 12.59 12.63 5.03
CA LEU A 83 12.94 11.91 6.27
C LEU A 83 14.45 11.58 6.37
N PHE A 84 15.27 12.16 5.48
CA PHE A 84 16.74 12.22 5.59
C PHE A 84 17.23 13.66 5.78
#